data_AF-A0A523XLY8-F1
#
_entry.id   AF-A0A523XLY8-F1
#
_cell.length_a   1.000
_cell.length_b   1.000
_cell.length_c   1.000
_cell.angle_alpha   90.00
_cell.angle_beta   90.00
_cell.angle_gamma   90.00
#
_symmetry.space_group_name_H-M   'P 1'
#
loop_
_entity.id
_entity.type
_entity.pdbx_description
1 polymer ?
#
loop_
_entity_poly.entity_id
_entity_poly.type
_entity_poly.pdbx_seq_one_letter_code
_entity_poly.pdbx_strand_id
1 'polypeptide(L)' 'MNKNKQCPICKKDIENLKSQYCKNHSKAKKELKKGYEAWLKAYGSFSWDDFLQKILDLEGLAGDFVREIAQHEFYFSNE' A
#
# COMPACT_ATOMS: atom_id res chain seq x y z
N MET A 1 1.57 29.96 6.11
CA MET A 1 1.82 28.61 6.65
C MET A 1 1.93 27.64 5.50
N ASN A 2 3.11 27.09 5.21
CA ASN A 2 3.23 26.02 4.22
C ASN A 2 2.66 24.75 4.84
N LYS A 3 1.47 24.33 4.41
CA LYS A 3 0.93 23.02 4.82
C LYS A 3 1.72 21.96 4.06
N ASN A 4 2.74 21.38 4.70
CA ASN A 4 3.36 20.16 4.19
C ASN A 4 2.29 19.06 4.16
N LYS A 5 2.18 18.37 3.02
CA LYS A 5 1.28 17.22 2.89
C LYS A 5 1.84 16.08 3.75
N GLN A 6 0.99 15.45 4.55
CA GLN A 6 1.41 14.36 5.46
C GLN A 6 0.89 13.01 4.97
N CYS A 7 1.66 11.95 5.20
CA CYS A 7 1.27 10.58 4.89
C CYS A 7 0.02 10.23 5.70
N PRO A 8 -1.06 9.71 5.06
CA PRO A 8 -2.29 9.41 5.78
C PRO A 8 -2.11 8.32 6.85
N ILE A 9 -1.13 7.41 6.66
CA ILE A 9 -0.84 6.28 7.54
C ILE A 9 -0.02 6.69 8.77
N CYS A 10 1.18 7.27 8.56
CA CYS A 10 2.13 7.56 9.66
C CYS A 10 2.32 9.05 9.98
N LYS A 11 1.58 9.94 9.30
CA LYS A 11 1.64 11.40 9.46
C LYS A 11 3.00 12.08 9.20
N LYS A 12 4.02 11.32 8.78
CA LYS A 12 5.31 11.88 8.30
C LYS A 12 5.10 12.71 7.04
N ASP A 13 5.94 13.71 6.88
CA ASP A 13 5.91 14.60 5.72
C ASP A 13 6.12 13.84 4.40
N ILE A 14 5.40 14.27 3.38
CA ILE A 14 5.52 13.78 2.01
C ILE A 14 6.51 14.68 1.28
N GLU A 15 7.72 14.17 1.07
CA GLU A 15 8.78 14.87 0.33
C GLU A 15 8.41 15.13 -1.14
N ASN A 16 7.66 14.22 -1.76
CA ASN A 16 7.23 14.33 -3.16
C ASN A 16 5.74 14.68 -3.24
N LEU A 17 5.42 15.93 -3.60
CA LEU A 17 4.05 16.43 -3.71
C LEU A 17 3.16 15.64 -4.67
N LYS A 18 3.72 14.90 -5.63
CA LYS A 18 2.98 14.00 -6.54
C LYS A 18 2.59 12.67 -5.89
N SER A 19 3.15 12.34 -4.72
CA SER A 19 2.80 11.13 -3.97
C SER A 19 1.65 11.36 -2.99
N GLN A 20 0.93 10.29 -2.69
CA GLN A 20 -0.06 10.23 -1.60
C GLN A 20 0.57 9.80 -0.27
N TYR A 21 1.75 9.19 -0.31
CA TYR A 21 2.39 8.56 0.83
C TYR A 21 3.80 9.13 1.10
N CYS A 22 4.32 8.96 2.32
CA CYS A 22 5.74 9.27 2.58
C CYS A 22 6.65 8.31 1.80
N LYS A 23 7.97 8.54 1.84
CA LYS A 23 8.95 7.77 1.08
C LYS A 23 8.84 6.24 1.28
N ASN A 24 8.71 5.79 2.53
CA ASN A 24 8.66 4.35 2.85
C ASN A 24 7.35 3.71 2.37
N HIS A 25 6.22 4.35 2.67
CA HIS A 25 4.90 3.90 2.25
C HIS A 25 4.71 3.95 0.73
N SER A 26 5.31 4.93 0.04
CA SER A 26 5.34 4.99 -1.42
C SER A 26 6.11 3.81 -2.02
N LYS A 27 7.28 3.47 -1.44
CA LYS A 27 8.05 2.30 -1.87
C LYS A 27 7.27 1.01 -1.61
N ALA A 28 6.65 0.88 -0.44
CA ALA A 28 5.83 -0.27 -0.09
C ALA A 28 4.64 -0.46 -1.04
N LYS A 29 3.90 0.62 -1.38
CA LYS A 29 2.81 0.57 -2.38
C LYS A 29 3.29 0.08 -3.75
N LYS A 30 4.48 0.50 -4.18
CA LYS A 30 5.09 0.04 -5.44
C LYS A 30 5.39 -1.47 -5.40
N GLU A 31 6.00 -1.96 -4.33
CA GLU A 31 6.31 -3.39 -4.21
C GLU A 31 5.04 -4.24 -4.03
N LEU A 32 4.05 -3.74 -3.28
CA LEU A 32 2.74 -4.38 -3.15
C LEU A 32 2.05 -4.53 -4.51
N LYS A 33 2.09 -3.49 -5.36
CA LYS A 33 1.55 -3.55 -6.73
C LYS A 33 2.28 -4.57 -7.62
N LYS A 34 3.61 -4.65 -7.53
CA LYS A 34 4.37 -5.69 -8.25
C LYS A 34 3.99 -7.09 -7.80
N GLY A 35 3.78 -7.29 -6.49
CA GLY A 35 3.31 -8.55 -5.93
C GLY A 35 1.96 -8.95 -6.53
N TYR A 36 1.03 -8.00 -6.62
CA TYR A 36 -0.27 -8.22 -7.25
C TYR A 36 -0.16 -8.58 -8.73
N GLU A 37 0.66 -7.86 -9.50
CA GLU A 37 0.89 -8.17 -10.92
C GLU A 37 1.44 -9.60 -11.11
N ALA A 38 2.34 -10.05 -10.21
CA ALA A 38 2.85 -11.41 -10.22
C ALA A 38 1.76 -12.44 -9.90
N TRP A 39 0.89 -12.16 -8.93
CA TRP A 39 -0.24 -13.04 -8.58
C TRP A 39 -1.27 -13.09 -9.70
N LEU A 40 -1.63 -11.96 -10.30
CA LEU A 40 -2.51 -11.90 -11.47
C LEU A 40 -1.98 -12.78 -12.61
N LYS A 41 -0.68 -12.72 -12.90
CA LYS A 41 -0.06 -13.55 -13.94
C LYS A 41 -0.13 -15.05 -13.62
N ALA A 42 -0.04 -15.42 -12.35
CA ALA A 42 -0.05 -16.81 -11.91
C ALA A 42 -1.47 -17.41 -11.81
N TYR A 43 -2.42 -16.64 -11.28
CA TYR A 43 -3.78 -17.09 -10.98
C TYR A 43 -4.82 -16.71 -12.06
N GLY A 44 -4.46 -15.82 -13.01
CA GLY A 44 -5.32 -15.39 -14.11
C GLY A 44 -6.32 -14.30 -13.71
N SER A 45 -7.28 -14.64 -12.87
CA SER A 45 -8.28 -13.69 -12.33
C SER A 45 -8.15 -13.59 -10.82
N PHE A 46 -7.70 -12.44 -10.35
CA PHE A 46 -7.53 -12.20 -8.92
C PHE A 46 -7.79 -10.72 -8.65
N SER A 47 -8.77 -10.39 -7.82
CA SER A 47 -9.10 -8.98 -7.59
C SER A 47 -8.06 -8.30 -6.71
N TRP A 48 -8.00 -6.97 -6.76
CA TRP A 48 -7.12 -6.20 -5.90
C TRP A 48 -7.47 -6.41 -4.43
N ASP A 49 -8.75 -6.43 -4.08
CA ASP A 49 -9.22 -6.60 -2.70
C ASP A 49 -8.93 -8.03 -2.18
N ASP A 50 -9.13 -9.06 -3.00
CA ASP A 50 -8.75 -10.44 -2.64
C ASP A 50 -7.25 -10.53 -2.36
N PHE A 51 -6.44 -9.86 -3.18
CA PHE A 51 -5.00 -9.79 -2.96
C PHE A 51 -4.64 -9.10 -1.66
N LEU A 52 -5.23 -7.94 -1.39
CA LEU A 52 -4.98 -7.21 -0.14
C LEU A 52 -5.38 -8.04 1.08
N GLN A 53 -6.55 -8.68 1.04
CA GLN A 53 -6.99 -9.56 2.12
C GLN A 53 -5.99 -10.70 2.35
N LYS A 54 -5.50 -11.36 1.28
CA LYS A 54 -4.46 -12.40 1.42
C LYS A 54 -3.16 -11.87 2.00
N ILE A 55 -2.73 -10.67 1.64
CA ILE A 55 -1.53 -10.05 2.24
C ILE A 55 -1.75 -9.78 3.74
N LEU A 56 -2.96 -9.37 4.14
CA LEU A 56 -3.29 -9.14 5.55
C LEU A 56 -3.38 -10.44 6.35
N ASP A 57 -3.84 -11.53 5.73
CA ASP A 57 -3.90 -12.86 6.34
C ASP A 57 -2.50 -13.48 6.56
N LEU A 58 -1.49 -13.06 5.77
CA LEU A 58 -0.10 -13.53 5.86
C LEU A 58 0.69 -12.80 6.97
N GLU A 59 0.17 -12.85 8.19
CA GLU A 59 0.79 -12.18 9.34
C GLU A 59 2.26 -12.59 9.53
N GLY A 60 3.13 -11.60 9.74
CA GLY A 60 4.57 -11.81 9.96
C GLY A 60 5.40 -12.17 8.73
N LEU A 61 4.78 -12.43 7.57
CA LEU A 61 5.49 -12.72 6.32
C LEU A 61 5.62 -11.48 5.42
N ALA A 62 4.67 -10.55 5.51
CA ALA A 62 4.77 -9.25 4.87
C ALA A 62 5.49 -8.24 5.79
N GLY A 63 6.38 -7.43 5.21
CA GLY A 63 7.03 -6.34 5.96
C GLY A 63 6.01 -5.28 6.41
N ASP A 64 6.26 -4.65 7.57
CA ASP A 64 5.31 -3.76 8.24
C ASP A 64 4.73 -2.67 7.32
N PHE A 65 5.58 -1.97 6.57
CA PHE A 65 5.12 -0.92 5.65
C PHE A 65 4.20 -1.45 4.52
N VAL A 66 4.40 -2.70 4.09
CA VAL A 66 3.54 -3.35 3.08
C VAL A 66 2.20 -3.71 3.70
N ARG A 67 2.19 -4.25 4.92
CA ARG A 67 0.97 -4.55 5.68
C ARG A 67 0.15 -3.29 5.94
N GLU A 68 0.81 -2.22 6.39
CA GLU A 68 0.17 -0.93 6.66
C GLU A 68 -0.48 -0.33 5.39
N ILE A 69 0.19 -0.43 4.23
CA ILE A 69 -0.40 0.00 2.96
C ILE A 69 -1.55 -0.90 2.54
N ALA A 70 -1.42 -2.21 2.68
CA ALA A 70 -2.49 -3.14 2.35
C ALA A 70 -3.73 -2.85 3.19
N GLN A 71 -3.56 -2.60 4.49
CA GLN A 71 -4.64 -2.22 5.38
C GLN A 71 -5.26 -0.88 4.99
N HIS A 72 -4.44 0.13 4.69
CA HIS A 72 -4.94 1.43 4.25
C HIS A 72 -5.76 1.33 2.96
N GLU A 73 -5.25 0.60 1.97
CA GLU A 73 -5.90 0.48 0.67
C GLU A 73 -7.17 -0.35 0.72
N PHE A 74 -7.21 -1.39 1.56
CA PHE A 74 -8.38 -2.26 1.71
C PHE A 74 -9.55 -1.56 2.40
N TYR A 75 -9.25 -0.74 3.42
CA TYR A 75 -10.30 -0.11 4.24
C TYR A 75 -10.60 1.36 3.87
N PHE A 76 -9.67 2.07 3.21
CA PHE A 76 -9.75 3.53 3.08
C PHE A 76 -9.49 4.08 1.67
N SER A 77 -9.15 3.26 0.66
CA SER A 77 -8.89 3.76 -0.71
C SER A 77 -10.10 3.70 -1.67
N ASN A 78 -11.31 3.51 -1.14
CA ASN A 78 -12.57 3.47 -1.90
C ASN A 78 -13.35 4.81 -1.94
N GLU A 79 -12.68 5.95 -1.71
CA GLU A 79 -13.25 7.32 -1.86
C GLU A 79 -12.52 8.14 -2.92
#